data_AF-A0A0B5HUB6-F1
#
_entry.id   AF-A0A0B5HUB6-F1
#
_cell.length_a   1.000
_cell.length_b   1.000
_cell.length_c   1.000
_cell.angle_alpha   90.00
_cell.angle_beta   90.00
_cell.angle_gamma   90.00
#
_symmetry.space_group_name_H-M   'P 1'
#
loop_
_entity.id
_entity.type
_entity.pdbx_description
1 polymer ?
#
loop_
_entity_poly.entity_id
_entity_poly.type
_entity_poly.pdbx_seq_one_letter_code
_entity_poly.pdbx_strand_id
1 'polypeptide(L)'
;GLVLLVIGCPCALGLATPMSIMVGTGRGAQSGVLVKNAEALELMEKIDTLVVDKTGTLTLGKPKLTGVMTANGFMEEDVLRLAAALEKGSEHPLAAAIIEGASERGIDSPTVTDFQSHTGKGVSGSVEGRKVVLGNKAMLIDVGAKTNTLESEADRHREEGRGVMFAAIDGKLAGLIIVADPIKETAAEAIAALQRTGIRVVMMTGDNRRTAEAVARQVGIDEVLADVLPDQKQSKVAELKAVGMIGDGINDAPAMA
;
A
#
# COMPACT_ATOMS: atom_id res chain seq x y z
N GLY A 1 58.93 29.55 -4.80
CA GLY A 1 58.21 28.95 -5.94
C GLY A 1 57.66 27.58 -5.61
N LEU A 2 58.52 26.56 -5.47
CA LEU A 2 58.11 25.14 -5.39
C LEU A 2 57.69 24.62 -3.99
N VAL A 3 58.04 25.32 -2.90
CA VAL A 3 57.77 24.87 -1.52
C VAL A 3 56.27 24.91 -1.15
N LEU A 4 55.46 25.70 -1.88
CA LEU A 4 54.03 25.87 -1.58
C LEU A 4 53.12 24.77 -2.16
N LEU A 5 53.61 23.98 -3.13
CA LEU A 5 52.80 22.97 -3.84
C LEU A 5 52.65 21.65 -3.07
N VAL A 6 53.65 21.27 -2.26
CA VAL A 6 53.65 19.98 -1.53
C VAL A 6 52.78 20.04 -0.27
N ILE A 7 52.69 21.21 0.37
CA ILE A 7 51.87 21.42 1.58
C ILE A 7 50.37 21.48 1.24
N GLY A 8 50.04 21.90 0.01
CA GLY A 8 48.65 22.06 -0.43
C GLY A 8 47.98 20.80 -0.97
N CYS A 9 48.68 19.67 -1.09
CA CYS A 9 48.10 18.42 -1.61
C CYS A 9 47.59 17.58 -0.43
N PRO A 10 46.27 17.48 -0.22
CA PRO A 10 45.73 16.87 0.99
C PRO A 10 45.68 15.35 0.82
N CYS A 11 46.80 14.67 1.09
CA CYS A 11 46.91 13.21 0.96
C CYS A 11 45.85 12.44 1.76
N ALA A 12 45.34 13.02 2.87
CA ALA A 12 44.29 12.42 3.69
C ALA A 12 42.86 12.66 3.15
N LEU A 13 42.65 13.67 2.32
CA LEU A 13 41.31 14.02 1.81
C LEU A 13 40.74 12.94 0.89
N GLY A 14 41.61 12.27 0.10
CA GLY A 14 41.21 11.17 -0.77
C GLY A 14 40.76 9.90 -0.03
N LEU A 15 41.07 9.78 1.27
CA LEU A 15 40.72 8.61 2.10
C LEU A 15 39.60 8.92 3.11
N ALA A 16 39.38 10.19 3.45
CA ALA A 16 38.40 10.58 4.45
C ALA A 16 36.96 10.14 4.10
N THR A 17 36.52 10.38 2.87
CA THR A 17 35.16 10.03 2.41
C THR A 17 34.97 8.51 2.32
N PRO A 18 35.84 7.72 1.64
CA PRO A 18 35.67 6.26 1.58
C PRO A 18 35.70 5.58 2.95
N MET A 19 36.55 6.04 3.87
CA MET A 19 36.58 5.51 5.24
C MET A 19 35.29 5.81 6.01
N SER A 20 34.78 7.04 5.91
CA SER A 20 33.54 7.44 6.57
C SER A 20 32.34 6.65 6.03
N ILE A 21 32.28 6.47 4.71
CA ILE A 21 31.27 5.63 4.05
C ILE A 21 31.39 4.18 4.54
N MET A 22 32.59 3.58 4.53
CA MET A 22 32.78 2.19 4.93
C MET A 22 32.36 1.92 6.37
N VAL A 23 32.69 2.83 7.30
CA VAL A 23 32.27 2.75 8.69
C VAL A 23 30.75 2.96 8.82
N GLY A 24 30.20 3.94 8.09
CA GLY A 24 28.77 4.24 8.08
C GLY A 24 27.91 3.08 7.58
N THR A 25 28.26 2.49 6.44
CA THR A 25 27.56 1.33 5.88
C THR A 25 27.74 0.10 6.76
N GLY A 26 28.92 -0.11 7.36
CA GLY A 26 29.17 -1.18 8.32
C GLY A 26 28.30 -1.08 9.58
N ARG A 27 28.17 0.13 10.16
CA ARG A 27 27.26 0.38 11.29
C ARG A 27 25.79 0.22 10.91
N GLY A 28 25.41 0.68 9.72
CA GLY A 28 24.06 0.49 9.17
C GLY A 28 23.71 -1.00 9.10
N ALA A 29 24.61 -1.82 8.53
CA ALA A 29 24.39 -3.25 8.39
C ALA A 29 24.21 -3.97 9.74
N GLN A 30 24.96 -3.57 10.77
CA GLN A 30 24.78 -4.08 12.14
C GLN A 30 23.42 -3.73 12.74
N SER A 31 22.77 -2.67 12.24
CA SER A 31 21.43 -2.24 12.63
C SER A 31 20.34 -2.71 11.66
N GLY A 32 20.67 -3.61 10.72
CA GLY A 32 19.75 -4.12 9.71
C GLY A 32 19.47 -3.17 8.54
N VAL A 33 20.23 -2.08 8.40
CA VAL A 33 20.10 -1.10 7.32
C VAL A 33 21.17 -1.34 6.26
N LEU A 34 20.77 -1.82 5.10
CA LEU A 34 21.68 -2.09 3.98
C LEU A 34 21.68 -0.91 2.99
N VAL A 35 22.82 -0.23 2.89
CA VAL A 35 23.03 0.89 1.96
C VAL A 35 23.64 0.36 0.68
N LYS A 36 22.91 0.42 -0.43
CA LYS A 36 23.40 -0.04 -1.75
C LYS A 36 24.38 0.94 -2.39
N ASN A 37 24.09 2.25 -2.28
CA ASN A 37 24.88 3.31 -2.90
C ASN A 37 25.37 4.27 -1.81
N ALA A 38 26.68 4.56 -1.80
CA ALA A 38 27.27 5.46 -0.80
C ALA A 38 26.68 6.88 -0.85
N GLU A 39 26.33 7.35 -2.04
CA GLU A 39 25.66 8.64 -2.30
C GLU A 39 24.34 8.77 -1.52
N ALA A 40 23.66 7.65 -1.22
CA ALA A 40 22.43 7.68 -0.44
C ALA A 40 22.64 8.19 0.99
N LEU A 41 23.82 7.96 1.60
CA LEU A 41 24.15 8.49 2.93
C LEU A 41 24.29 10.02 2.90
N GLU A 42 24.88 10.56 1.83
CA GLU A 42 25.03 12.01 1.66
C GLU A 42 23.71 12.69 1.30
N LEU A 43 22.88 12.03 0.49
CA LEU A 43 21.56 12.55 0.12
C LEU A 43 20.58 12.51 1.30
N MET A 44 20.68 11.50 2.17
CA MET A 44 19.79 11.36 3.32
C MET A 44 19.84 12.56 4.27
N GLU A 45 21.00 13.22 4.40
CA GLU A 45 21.14 14.48 5.17
C GLU A 45 20.27 15.61 4.61
N LYS A 46 20.07 15.64 3.30
CA LYS A 46 19.38 16.72 2.59
C LYS A 46 17.88 16.51 2.49
N ILE A 47 17.38 15.33 2.86
CA ILE A 47 15.96 15.00 2.79
C ILE A 47 15.22 15.82 3.85
N ASP A 48 14.17 16.54 3.43
CA ASP A 48 13.25 17.24 4.33
C ASP A 48 11.86 16.59 4.36
N THR A 49 11.54 15.79 3.35
CA THR A 49 10.23 15.17 3.16
C THR A 49 10.38 13.68 2.91
N LEU A 50 9.63 12.87 3.64
CA LEU A 50 9.59 11.42 3.49
C LEU A 50 8.20 10.97 3.04
N VAL A 51 8.13 10.42 1.83
CA VAL A 51 6.93 9.75 1.33
C VAL A 51 6.97 8.31 1.79
N VAL A 52 5.92 7.87 2.47
CA VAL A 52 5.84 6.52 3.04
C VAL A 52 4.65 5.80 2.42
N ASP A 53 4.88 4.65 1.78
CA ASP A 53 3.79 3.80 1.32
C ASP A 53 3.03 3.23 2.53
N LYS A 54 1.74 2.96 2.35
CA LYS A 54 0.93 2.36 3.42
C LYS A 54 1.16 0.86 3.55
N THR A 55 1.01 0.11 2.45
CA THR A 55 0.92 -1.35 2.47
C THR A 55 2.32 -1.95 2.62
N GLY A 56 2.51 -2.83 3.61
CA GLY A 56 3.80 -3.50 3.85
C GLY A 56 4.88 -2.61 4.49
N THR A 57 4.72 -1.28 4.43
CA THR A 57 5.61 -0.31 5.07
C THR A 57 5.08 0.12 6.43
N LEU A 58 3.93 0.82 6.48
CA LEU A 58 3.27 1.18 7.75
C LEU A 58 2.47 -0.01 8.32
N THR A 59 1.95 -0.86 7.44
CA THR A 59 1.22 -2.07 7.81
C THR A 59 2.10 -3.32 7.67
N LEU A 60 1.61 -4.46 8.15
CA LEU A 60 2.30 -5.75 8.05
C LEU A 60 2.42 -6.28 6.61
N GLY A 61 1.66 -5.73 5.66
CA GLY A 61 1.61 -6.22 4.27
C GLY A 61 0.93 -7.58 4.16
N LYS A 62 0.14 -7.95 5.17
CA LYS A 62 -0.55 -9.24 5.28
C LYS A 62 -2.03 -8.97 5.54
N PRO A 63 -2.76 -8.47 4.53
CA PRO A 63 -4.18 -8.22 4.67
C PRO A 63 -4.91 -9.52 5.04
N LYS A 64 -5.91 -9.40 5.89
CA LYS A 64 -6.79 -10.51 6.28
C LYS A 64 -8.24 -10.15 6.06
N LEU A 65 -9.04 -11.14 5.65
CA LEU A 65 -10.50 -11.02 5.63
C LEU A 65 -11.00 -10.85 7.08
N THR A 66 -11.65 -9.73 7.36
CA THR A 66 -12.21 -9.43 8.69
C THR A 66 -13.72 -9.51 8.74
N GLY A 67 -14.40 -9.44 7.60
CA GLY A 67 -15.84 -9.54 7.54
C GLY A 67 -16.39 -9.57 6.13
N VAL A 68 -17.61 -10.08 6.02
CA VAL A 68 -18.42 -10.02 4.82
C VAL A 68 -19.80 -9.52 5.24
N MET A 69 -20.29 -8.50 4.55
CA MET A 69 -21.64 -7.98 4.77
C MET A 69 -22.47 -8.21 3.53
N THR A 70 -23.70 -8.68 3.66
CA THR A 70 -24.54 -8.96 2.50
C THR A 70 -25.67 -7.97 2.34
N ALA A 71 -26.07 -7.77 1.08
CA ALA A 71 -27.33 -7.13 0.76
C ALA A 71 -28.48 -8.13 0.93
N ASN A 72 -29.71 -7.61 1.06
CA ASN A 72 -30.91 -8.44 1.18
C ASN A 72 -31.02 -9.44 0.02
N GLY A 73 -31.22 -10.72 0.35
CA GLY A 73 -31.35 -11.80 -0.63
C GLY A 73 -30.05 -12.51 -1.00
N PHE A 74 -28.93 -12.17 -0.34
CA PHE A 74 -27.65 -12.86 -0.50
C PHE A 74 -27.17 -13.46 0.82
N MET A 75 -26.64 -14.68 0.76
CA MET A 75 -26.00 -15.36 1.88
C MET A 75 -24.51 -15.00 1.94
N GLU A 76 -23.98 -14.84 3.15
CA GLU A 76 -22.58 -14.48 3.36
C GLU A 76 -21.63 -15.47 2.69
N GLU A 77 -21.92 -16.76 2.86
CA GLU A 77 -21.15 -17.85 2.27
C GLU A 77 -21.12 -17.76 0.75
N ASP A 78 -22.25 -17.52 0.09
CA ASP A 78 -22.32 -17.40 -1.37
C ASP A 78 -21.53 -16.20 -1.89
N VAL A 79 -21.62 -15.05 -1.22
CA VAL A 79 -20.88 -13.84 -1.61
C VAL A 79 -19.39 -14.07 -1.48
N LEU A 80 -18.94 -14.64 -0.36
CA LEU A 80 -17.53 -14.93 -0.13
C LEU A 80 -17.02 -15.99 -1.11
N ARG A 81 -17.80 -17.04 -1.36
CA ARG A 81 -17.46 -18.13 -2.28
C ARG A 81 -17.21 -17.63 -3.71
N LEU A 82 -18.11 -16.78 -4.21
CA LEU A 82 -18.00 -16.22 -5.55
C LEU A 82 -16.88 -15.17 -5.64
N ALA A 83 -16.69 -14.36 -4.59
CA ALA A 83 -15.59 -13.41 -4.53
C ALA A 83 -14.22 -14.13 -4.51
N ALA A 84 -14.07 -15.17 -3.69
CA ALA A 84 -12.84 -15.96 -3.60
C ALA A 84 -12.54 -16.71 -4.92
N ALA A 85 -13.57 -17.23 -5.60
CA ALA A 85 -13.43 -17.83 -6.92
C ALA A 85 -12.91 -16.82 -7.96
N LEU A 86 -13.48 -15.60 -7.97
CA LEU A 86 -13.06 -14.54 -8.86
C LEU A 86 -11.60 -14.12 -8.61
N GLU A 87 -11.22 -13.98 -7.33
CA GLU A 87 -9.89 -13.55 -6.91
C GLU A 87 -8.78 -14.58 -7.18
N LYS A 88 -9.10 -15.84 -7.47
CA LYS A 88 -8.10 -16.83 -7.94
C LYS A 88 -7.37 -16.40 -9.22
N GLY A 89 -7.98 -15.53 -10.03
CA GLY A 89 -7.35 -14.97 -11.24
C GLY A 89 -6.45 -13.75 -10.97
N SER A 90 -6.37 -13.28 -9.72
CA SER A 90 -5.69 -12.05 -9.32
C SER A 90 -4.44 -12.35 -8.50
N GLU A 91 -3.35 -11.64 -8.78
CA GLU A 91 -2.10 -11.71 -8.00
C GLU A 91 -2.06 -10.65 -6.87
N HIS A 92 -3.16 -9.92 -6.66
CA HIS A 92 -3.18 -8.82 -5.70
C HIS A 92 -3.14 -9.33 -4.25
N PRO A 93 -2.43 -8.69 -3.31
CA PRO A 93 -2.39 -9.12 -1.90
C PRO A 93 -3.77 -9.25 -1.24
N LEU A 94 -4.74 -8.41 -1.64
CA LEU A 94 -6.12 -8.51 -1.17
C LEU A 94 -6.83 -9.78 -1.67
N ALA A 95 -6.49 -10.27 -2.87
CA ALA A 95 -7.03 -11.51 -3.42
C ALA A 95 -6.66 -12.70 -2.54
N ALA A 96 -5.39 -12.78 -2.15
CA ALA A 96 -4.88 -13.80 -1.25
C ALA A 96 -5.64 -13.80 0.09
N ALA A 97 -5.90 -12.62 0.66
CA ALA A 97 -6.65 -12.49 1.92
C ALA A 97 -8.08 -13.03 1.84
N ILE A 98 -8.76 -12.85 0.69
CA ILE A 98 -10.12 -13.34 0.46
C ILE A 98 -10.12 -14.86 0.27
N ILE A 99 -9.17 -15.38 -0.52
CA ILE A 99 -9.03 -16.83 -0.76
C ILE A 99 -8.70 -17.55 0.55
N GLU A 100 -7.75 -17.03 1.33
CA GLU A 100 -7.41 -17.56 2.66
C GLU A 100 -8.62 -17.51 3.59
N GLY A 101 -9.32 -16.37 3.66
CA GLY A 101 -10.51 -16.23 4.49
C GLY A 101 -11.69 -17.15 4.10
N ALA A 102 -11.83 -17.49 2.82
CA ALA A 102 -12.79 -18.49 2.36
C ALA A 102 -12.35 -19.91 2.76
N SER A 103 -11.06 -20.23 2.57
CA SER A 103 -10.46 -21.52 2.94
C SER A 103 -10.56 -21.80 4.44
N GLU A 104 -10.26 -20.82 5.30
CA GLU A 104 -10.40 -20.93 6.77
C GLU A 104 -11.84 -21.24 7.21
N ARG A 105 -12.82 -20.84 6.42
CA ARG A 105 -14.26 -21.10 6.65
C ARG A 105 -14.75 -22.38 6.00
N GLY A 106 -13.88 -23.15 5.34
CA GLY A 106 -14.22 -24.38 4.64
C GLY A 106 -15.04 -24.17 3.36
N ILE A 107 -14.94 -22.98 2.75
CA ILE A 107 -15.71 -22.61 1.56
C ILE A 107 -14.91 -22.93 0.30
N ASP A 108 -15.42 -23.87 -0.50
CA ASP A 108 -14.81 -24.23 -1.78
C ASP A 108 -15.01 -23.13 -2.82
N SER A 109 -13.91 -22.68 -3.41
CA SER A 109 -13.93 -21.64 -4.44
C SER A 109 -13.97 -22.27 -5.85
N PRO A 110 -15.08 -22.19 -6.59
CA PRO A 110 -15.19 -22.73 -7.96
C PRO A 110 -14.23 -22.06 -8.94
N THR A 111 -14.16 -22.60 -10.16
CA THR A 111 -13.36 -22.04 -11.25
C THR A 111 -14.01 -20.79 -11.83
N VAL A 112 -13.22 -19.74 -12.02
CA VAL A 112 -13.62 -18.53 -12.75
C VAL A 112 -13.34 -18.69 -14.24
N THR A 113 -14.25 -18.19 -15.08
CA THR A 113 -14.03 -17.99 -16.53
C THR A 113 -14.13 -16.51 -16.86
N ASP A 114 -13.57 -16.10 -18.00
CA ASP A 114 -13.64 -14.72 -18.50
C ASP A 114 -13.14 -13.68 -17.49
N PHE A 115 -12.11 -14.03 -16.73
CA PHE A 115 -11.49 -13.13 -15.76
C PHE A 115 -10.92 -11.90 -16.46
N GLN A 116 -11.23 -10.73 -15.91
CA GLN A 116 -10.72 -9.43 -16.35
C GLN A 116 -10.31 -8.60 -15.14
N SER A 117 -9.11 -8.04 -15.21
CA SER A 117 -8.61 -7.05 -14.25
C SER A 117 -8.80 -5.64 -14.81
N HIS A 118 -9.41 -4.77 -14.02
CA HIS A 118 -9.66 -3.37 -14.34
C HIS A 118 -8.81 -2.51 -13.40
N THR A 119 -7.66 -2.07 -13.89
CA THR A 119 -6.68 -1.27 -13.11
C THR A 119 -7.35 -0.10 -12.40
N GLY A 120 -7.14 0.00 -11.09
CA GLY A 120 -7.72 1.07 -10.26
C GLY A 120 -9.22 0.94 -9.96
N LYS A 121 -9.89 -0.12 -10.44
CA LYS A 121 -11.33 -0.36 -10.22
C LYS A 121 -11.61 -1.68 -9.50
N GLY A 122 -11.05 -2.79 -9.97
CA GLY A 122 -11.31 -4.12 -9.41
C GLY A 122 -11.22 -5.22 -10.45
N VAL A 123 -11.90 -6.33 -10.21
CA VAL A 123 -11.91 -7.53 -11.06
C VAL A 123 -13.34 -7.95 -11.41
N SER A 124 -13.50 -8.62 -12.55
CA SER A 124 -14.77 -9.19 -13.00
C SER A 124 -14.58 -10.52 -13.69
N GLY A 125 -15.60 -11.37 -13.66
CA GLY A 125 -15.58 -12.65 -14.37
C GLY A 125 -16.91 -13.38 -14.26
N SER A 126 -16.93 -14.62 -14.74
CA SER A 126 -18.08 -15.52 -14.63
C SER A 126 -17.73 -16.69 -13.73
N VAL A 127 -18.61 -16.98 -12.77
CA VAL A 127 -18.47 -18.10 -11.84
C VAL A 127 -19.79 -18.85 -11.80
N GLU A 128 -19.76 -20.14 -12.18
CA GLU A 128 -20.98 -20.97 -12.28
C GLU A 128 -22.07 -20.36 -13.17
N GLY A 129 -21.67 -19.63 -14.23
CA GLY A 129 -22.59 -18.96 -15.14
C GLY A 129 -23.17 -17.64 -14.63
N ARG A 130 -22.78 -17.19 -13.42
CA ARG A 130 -23.16 -15.87 -12.86
C ARG A 130 -22.06 -14.85 -13.10
N LYS A 131 -22.45 -13.62 -13.43
CA LYS A 131 -21.51 -12.51 -13.60
C LYS A 131 -21.14 -11.97 -12.22
N VAL A 132 -19.87 -12.07 -11.85
CA VAL A 132 -19.35 -11.63 -10.55
C VAL A 132 -18.39 -10.47 -10.77
N VAL A 133 -18.52 -9.46 -9.93
CA VAL A 133 -17.67 -8.26 -9.93
C VAL A 133 -17.26 -7.97 -8.50
N LEU A 134 -15.99 -7.65 -8.31
CA LEU A 134 -15.44 -7.22 -7.04
C LEU A 134 -14.59 -5.97 -7.26
N GLY A 135 -14.89 -4.87 -6.57
CA GLY A 135 -14.15 -3.64 -6.78
C GLY A 135 -14.65 -2.43 -6.00
N ASN A 136 -14.22 -1.25 -6.42
CA ASN A 136 -14.65 0.01 -5.84
C ASN A 136 -16.03 0.46 -6.39
N LYS A 137 -16.50 1.62 -5.95
CA LYS A 137 -17.80 2.18 -6.36
C LYS A 137 -17.89 2.40 -7.88
N ALA A 138 -16.81 2.81 -8.53
CA ALA A 138 -16.80 3.05 -9.98
C ALA A 138 -17.03 1.75 -10.76
N MET A 139 -16.40 0.64 -10.33
CA MET A 139 -16.62 -0.68 -10.93
C MET A 139 -18.09 -1.12 -10.85
N LEU A 140 -18.76 -0.84 -9.73
CA LEU A 140 -20.17 -1.19 -9.56
C LEU A 140 -21.13 -0.36 -10.41
N ILE A 141 -20.82 0.93 -10.57
CA ILE A 141 -21.58 1.81 -11.45
C ILE A 141 -21.49 1.34 -12.90
N ASP A 142 -20.30 0.90 -13.35
CA ASP A 142 -20.08 0.40 -14.72
C ASP A 142 -20.96 -0.82 -15.04
N VAL A 143 -21.29 -1.64 -14.04
CA VAL A 143 -22.19 -2.82 -14.20
C VAL A 143 -23.64 -2.54 -13.80
N GLY A 144 -23.98 -1.28 -13.52
CA GLY A 144 -25.34 -0.84 -13.20
C GLY A 144 -25.83 -1.22 -11.79
N ALA A 145 -24.94 -1.65 -10.90
CA ALA A 145 -25.29 -2.03 -9.53
C ALA A 145 -25.49 -0.77 -8.65
N LYS A 146 -26.63 -0.70 -7.94
CA LYS A 146 -26.91 0.39 -6.99
C LYS A 146 -26.22 0.11 -5.65
N THR A 147 -25.37 1.04 -5.20
CA THR A 147 -24.54 0.90 -3.99
C THR A 147 -25.18 1.43 -2.70
N ASN A 148 -26.25 2.22 -2.82
CA ASN A 148 -26.79 3.06 -1.74
C ASN A 148 -27.12 2.31 -0.44
N THR A 149 -27.46 1.02 -0.50
CA THR A 149 -27.91 0.26 0.68
C THR A 149 -26.80 -0.14 1.64
N LEU A 150 -25.55 -0.24 1.18
CA LEU A 150 -24.40 -0.63 2.01
C LEU A 150 -23.32 0.46 2.07
N GLU A 151 -23.59 1.65 1.51
CA GLU A 151 -22.60 2.73 1.44
C GLU A 151 -22.21 3.25 2.83
N SER A 152 -23.18 3.42 3.74
CA SER A 152 -22.90 3.84 5.12
C SER A 152 -22.05 2.82 5.89
N GLU A 153 -22.30 1.52 5.70
CA GLU A 153 -21.50 0.47 6.34
C GLU A 153 -20.09 0.39 5.74
N ALA A 154 -19.97 0.56 4.42
CA ALA A 154 -18.67 0.64 3.76
C ALA A 154 -17.85 1.80 4.31
N ASP A 155 -18.50 2.96 4.49
CA ASP A 155 -17.85 4.16 5.00
C ASP A 155 -17.42 4.01 6.47
N ARG A 156 -18.27 3.40 7.32
CA ARG A 156 -17.92 3.08 8.70
C ARG A 156 -16.64 2.24 8.80
N HIS A 157 -16.52 1.20 7.97
CA HIS A 157 -15.31 0.37 7.96
C HIS A 157 -14.09 1.07 7.37
N ARG A 158 -14.27 1.97 6.39
CA ARG A 158 -13.15 2.81 5.90
C ARG A 158 -12.66 3.76 6.98
N GLU A 159 -13.55 4.33 7.78
CA GLU A 159 -13.20 5.20 8.90
C GLU A 159 -12.41 4.46 10.00
N GLU A 160 -12.57 3.15 10.10
CA GLU A 160 -11.76 2.26 10.95
C GLU A 160 -10.39 1.91 10.32
N GLY A 161 -10.08 2.41 9.10
CA GLY A 161 -8.85 2.09 8.39
C GLY A 161 -8.87 0.73 7.67
N ARG A 162 -10.05 0.15 7.46
CA ARG A 162 -10.20 -1.12 6.74
C ARG A 162 -10.38 -0.88 5.24
N GLY A 163 -9.90 -1.85 4.45
CA GLY A 163 -10.18 -1.95 3.03
C GLY A 163 -11.58 -2.51 2.81
N VAL A 164 -12.34 -1.87 1.93
CA VAL A 164 -13.71 -2.28 1.62
C VAL A 164 -13.88 -2.38 0.10
N MET A 165 -14.17 -3.60 -0.35
CA MET A 165 -14.53 -3.89 -1.74
C MET A 165 -16.02 -4.22 -1.80
N PHE A 166 -16.69 -3.72 -2.83
CA PHE A 166 -18.07 -4.09 -3.11
C PHE A 166 -18.11 -5.30 -4.03
N ALA A 167 -18.99 -6.25 -3.71
CA ALA A 167 -19.28 -7.40 -4.54
C ALA A 167 -20.63 -7.20 -5.24
N ALA A 168 -20.68 -7.44 -6.55
CA ALA A 168 -21.92 -7.48 -7.32
C ALA A 168 -22.05 -8.81 -8.05
N ILE A 169 -23.26 -9.37 -8.04
CA ILE A 169 -23.62 -10.63 -8.71
C ILE A 169 -24.80 -10.33 -9.63
N ASP A 170 -24.65 -10.67 -10.91
CA ASP A 170 -25.66 -10.46 -11.95
C ASP A 170 -26.20 -9.02 -11.99
N GLY A 171 -25.29 -8.04 -11.85
CA GLY A 171 -25.59 -6.60 -11.88
C GLY A 171 -26.27 -6.07 -10.61
N LYS A 172 -26.40 -6.88 -9.55
CA LYS A 172 -26.96 -6.45 -8.25
C LYS A 172 -25.87 -6.40 -7.20
N LEU A 173 -25.91 -5.38 -6.33
CA LEU A 173 -25.04 -5.34 -5.16
C LEU A 173 -25.35 -6.55 -4.28
N ALA A 174 -24.34 -7.40 -4.09
CA ALA A 174 -24.45 -8.62 -3.30
C ALA A 174 -23.90 -8.42 -1.88
N GLY A 175 -22.87 -7.59 -1.72
CA GLY A 175 -22.28 -7.35 -0.41
C GLY A 175 -21.02 -6.49 -0.41
N LEU A 176 -20.39 -6.43 0.76
CA LEU A 176 -19.07 -5.87 1.01
C LEU A 176 -18.13 -6.99 1.46
N ILE A 177 -16.91 -6.95 0.94
CA ILE A 177 -15.78 -7.74 1.42
C ILE A 177 -14.86 -6.79 2.18
N ILE A 178 -14.63 -7.08 3.45
CA ILE A 178 -13.88 -6.22 4.37
C ILE A 178 -12.56 -6.90 4.71
N VAL A 179 -11.47 -6.22 4.37
CA VAL A 179 -10.11 -6.68 4.58
C VAL A 179 -9.37 -5.66 5.44
N ALA A 180 -8.53 -6.11 6.34
CA ALA A 180 -7.69 -5.24 7.16
C ALA A 180 -6.25 -5.70 7.10
N ASP A 181 -5.33 -4.76 6.94
CA ASP A 181 -3.90 -4.99 7.07
C ASP A 181 -3.43 -4.28 8.35
N PRO A 182 -3.10 -5.02 9.43
CA PRO A 182 -2.75 -4.42 10.70
C PRO A 182 -1.56 -3.47 10.58
N ILE A 183 -1.63 -2.33 11.28
CA ILE A 183 -0.52 -1.39 11.41
C ILE A 183 0.59 -2.04 12.24
N LYS A 184 1.86 -1.84 11.85
CA LYS A 184 3.00 -2.28 12.66
C LYS A 184 3.00 -1.56 14.01
N GLU A 185 3.24 -2.29 15.09
CA GLU A 185 3.28 -1.73 16.45
C GLU A 185 4.28 -0.57 16.59
N THR A 186 5.38 -0.64 15.82
CA THR A 186 6.46 0.37 15.81
C THR A 186 6.19 1.56 14.89
N ALA A 187 5.15 1.53 14.05
CA ALA A 187 4.94 2.54 13.02
C ALA A 187 4.75 3.94 13.61
N ALA A 188 3.86 4.08 14.59
CA ALA A 188 3.57 5.38 15.21
C ALA A 188 4.80 5.99 15.90
N GLU A 189 5.58 5.17 16.62
CA GLU A 189 6.81 5.63 17.26
C GLU A 189 7.87 6.07 16.23
N ALA A 190 8.02 5.31 15.15
CA ALA A 190 8.94 5.63 14.07
C ALA A 190 8.58 6.95 13.36
N ILE A 191 7.29 7.15 13.04
CA ILE A 191 6.81 8.41 12.46
C ILE A 191 7.06 9.58 13.42
N ALA A 192 6.72 9.44 14.69
CA ALA A 192 6.96 10.47 15.69
C ALA A 192 8.46 10.79 15.87
N ALA A 193 9.34 9.80 15.72
CA ALA A 193 10.79 10.01 15.75
C ALA A 193 11.28 10.83 14.56
N LEU A 194 10.79 10.53 13.34
CA LEU A 194 11.12 11.27 12.13
C LEU A 194 10.60 12.71 12.17
N GLN A 195 9.37 12.92 12.62
CA GLN A 195 8.80 14.26 12.75
C GLN A 195 9.56 15.11 13.78
N ARG A 196 10.04 14.51 14.88
CA ARG A 196 10.88 15.20 15.88
C ARG A 196 12.23 15.66 15.33
N THR A 197 12.76 15.03 14.29
CA THR A 197 13.97 15.50 13.61
C THR A 197 13.69 16.58 12.56
N GLY A 198 12.43 17.02 12.43
CA GLY A 198 12.02 18.05 11.47
C GLY A 198 11.67 17.52 10.08
N ILE A 199 11.59 16.20 9.91
CA ILE A 199 11.21 15.58 8.63
C ILE A 199 9.69 15.62 8.48
N ARG A 200 9.22 16.18 7.37
CA ARG A 200 7.83 16.14 6.95
C ARG A 200 7.51 14.74 6.44
N VAL A 201 6.49 14.09 7.01
CA VAL A 201 6.06 12.75 6.58
C VAL A 201 4.76 12.86 5.79
N VAL A 202 4.73 12.26 4.60
CA VAL A 202 3.55 12.19 3.73
C VAL A 202 3.24 10.73 3.45
N MET A 203 2.02 10.29 3.75
CA MET A 203 1.59 8.94 3.40
C MET A 203 1.07 8.89 1.96
N MET A 204 1.53 7.93 1.16
CA MET A 204 1.02 7.70 -0.20
C MET A 204 0.40 6.31 -0.29
N THR A 205 -0.78 6.21 -0.90
CA THR A 205 -1.47 4.92 -1.05
C THR A 205 -2.47 4.92 -2.19
N GLY A 206 -2.70 3.75 -2.76
CA GLY A 206 -3.80 3.50 -3.71
C GLY A 206 -5.16 3.27 -3.02
N ASP A 207 -5.18 3.16 -1.69
CA ASP A 207 -6.42 3.04 -0.93
C ASP A 207 -7.28 4.31 -1.05
N ASN A 208 -8.57 4.14 -0.77
CA ASN A 208 -9.49 5.26 -0.70
C ASN A 208 -9.10 6.28 0.37
N ARG A 209 -9.30 7.57 0.06
CA ARG A 209 -9.10 8.70 0.97
C ARG A 209 -9.51 8.45 2.42
N ARG A 210 -10.71 7.92 2.69
CA ARG A 210 -11.19 7.72 4.07
C ARG A 210 -10.36 6.68 4.84
N THR A 211 -10.04 5.57 4.19
CA THR A 211 -9.17 4.52 4.74
C THR A 211 -7.77 5.06 5.01
N ALA A 212 -7.22 5.80 4.05
CA ALA A 212 -5.90 6.39 4.15
C ALA A 212 -5.83 7.39 5.32
N GLU A 213 -6.79 8.31 5.43
CA GLU A 213 -6.85 9.27 6.53
C GLU A 213 -7.04 8.58 7.89
N ALA A 214 -7.81 7.49 7.96
CA ALA A 214 -7.97 6.72 9.18
C ALA A 214 -6.65 6.07 9.64
N VAL A 215 -5.90 5.47 8.71
CA VAL A 215 -4.58 4.90 9.01
C VAL A 215 -3.60 6.01 9.41
N ALA A 216 -3.56 7.12 8.66
CA ALA A 216 -2.69 8.25 8.95
C ALA A 216 -2.93 8.84 10.35
N ARG A 217 -4.19 8.98 10.78
CA ARG A 217 -4.54 9.39 12.15
C ARG A 217 -4.00 8.43 13.22
N GLN A 218 -4.02 7.13 12.95
CA GLN A 218 -3.53 6.13 13.90
C GLN A 218 -2.01 6.16 14.07
N VAL A 219 -1.26 6.55 13.02
CA VAL A 219 0.21 6.66 13.05
C VAL A 219 0.74 8.09 13.24
N GLY A 220 -0.13 9.10 13.29
CA GLY A 220 0.25 10.51 13.50
C GLY A 220 0.78 11.22 12.25
N ILE A 221 0.29 10.87 11.06
CA ILE A 221 0.65 11.54 9.80
C ILE A 221 -0.46 12.55 9.42
N ASP A 222 -0.08 13.80 9.16
CA ASP A 222 -1.02 14.87 8.81
C ASP A 222 -1.33 14.95 7.31
N GLU A 223 -0.41 14.49 6.46
CA GLU A 223 -0.53 14.60 5.01
C GLU A 223 -0.70 13.26 4.32
N VAL A 224 -1.73 13.17 3.48
CA VAL A 224 -2.12 11.94 2.79
C VAL A 224 -2.37 12.18 1.31
N LEU A 225 -1.71 11.38 0.48
CA LEU A 225 -1.94 11.23 -0.95
C LEU A 225 -2.61 9.87 -1.19
N ALA A 226 -3.95 9.87 -1.19
CA ALA A 226 -4.77 8.68 -1.38
C ALA A 226 -5.29 8.56 -2.83
N ASP A 227 -5.86 7.39 -3.15
CA ASP A 227 -6.38 7.04 -4.48
C ASP A 227 -5.30 7.18 -5.59
N VAL A 228 -4.01 6.99 -5.24
CA VAL A 228 -2.88 7.11 -6.16
C VAL A 228 -2.63 5.78 -6.86
N LEU A 229 -2.79 5.77 -8.19
CA LEU A 229 -2.49 4.59 -9.00
C LEU A 229 -0.97 4.37 -9.12
N PRO A 230 -0.51 3.12 -9.35
CA PRO A 230 0.93 2.83 -9.46
C PRO A 230 1.69 3.70 -10.47
N ASP A 231 1.08 3.99 -11.62
CA ASP A 231 1.62 4.85 -12.68
C ASP A 231 1.63 6.35 -12.32
N GLN A 232 0.87 6.74 -11.30
CA GLN A 232 0.79 8.13 -10.80
C GLN A 232 1.73 8.40 -9.63
N LYS A 233 2.30 7.35 -8.99
CA LYS A 233 3.17 7.53 -7.81
C LYS A 233 4.39 8.41 -8.14
N GLN A 234 5.06 8.15 -9.26
CA GLN A 234 6.26 8.89 -9.65
C GLN A 234 5.97 10.39 -9.91
N SER A 235 4.86 10.70 -10.59
CA SER A 235 4.49 12.10 -10.84
C SER A 235 4.15 12.84 -9.55
N LYS A 236 3.49 12.16 -8.59
CA LYS A 236 3.19 12.71 -7.27
C LYS A 236 4.45 12.96 -6.43
N VAL A 237 5.44 12.07 -6.50
CA VAL A 237 6.74 12.27 -5.83
C VAL A 237 7.48 13.45 -6.47
N ALA A 238 7.43 13.61 -7.79
CA ALA A 238 8.10 14.71 -8.50
C ALA A 238 7.53 16.12 -8.18
N GLU A 239 6.29 16.20 -7.68
CA GLU A 239 5.68 17.45 -7.19
C GLU A 239 6.28 17.91 -5.83
N LEU A 240 6.96 17.01 -5.11
CA LEU A 240 7.55 17.25 -3.80
C LEU A 240 9.05 17.57 -3.93
N LYS A 241 9.63 18.29 -2.96
CA LYS A 241 11.04 18.71 -2.96
C LYS A 241 11.83 17.93 -1.91
N ALA A 242 13.12 17.69 -2.18
CA ALA A 242 14.06 17.04 -1.26
C ALA A 242 13.49 15.78 -0.58
N VAL A 243 13.04 14.84 -1.43
CA VAL A 243 12.18 13.72 -1.03
C VAL A 243 12.97 12.43 -0.88
N GLY A 244 12.71 11.69 0.19
CA GLY A 244 12.94 10.24 0.26
C GLY A 244 11.63 9.47 0.11
N MET A 245 11.65 8.28 -0.48
CA MET A 245 10.51 7.37 -0.50
C MET A 245 10.82 6.08 0.24
N ILE A 246 9.88 5.62 1.07
CA ILE A 246 9.91 4.33 1.75
C ILE A 246 8.77 3.47 1.21
N GLY A 247 9.11 2.27 0.76
CA GLY A 247 8.17 1.30 0.21
C GLY A 247 8.61 -0.13 0.48
N ASP A 248 7.76 -1.09 0.12
CA ASP A 248 8.05 -2.52 0.26
C ASP A 248 8.96 -3.07 -0.88
N GLY A 249 9.21 -2.25 -1.90
CA GLY A 249 10.05 -2.56 -3.05
C GLY A 249 9.42 -3.44 -4.13
N ILE A 250 8.17 -3.90 -3.93
CA ILE A 250 7.44 -4.69 -4.93
C ILE A 250 6.56 -3.76 -5.77
N ASN A 251 5.74 -2.93 -5.12
CA ASN A 251 4.80 -2.04 -5.79
C ASN A 251 5.37 -0.63 -6.03
N ASP A 252 6.45 -0.30 -5.32
CA ASP A 252 7.02 1.05 -5.27
C ASP A 252 8.29 1.22 -6.10
N ALA A 253 8.78 0.13 -6.71
CA ALA A 253 10.03 0.16 -7.48
C ALA A 253 10.07 1.28 -8.56
N PRO A 254 8.99 1.58 -9.30
CA PRO A 254 8.98 2.69 -10.26
C PRO A 254 9.04 4.08 -9.60
N ALA A 255 8.55 4.23 -8.37
CA ALA A 255 8.54 5.49 -7.63
C ALA A 255 9.81 5.70 -6.78
N MET A 256 10.58 4.63 -6.54
CA MET A 256 11.88 4.66 -5.87
C MET A 256 13.08 4.81 -6.83
N ALA A 257 12.83 4.87 -8.14
CA ALA A 257 13.82 5.02 -9.21
C ALA A 257 13.84 6.45 -9.76
#